data_AF-A0A3P8M3A8-F1
#
_entry.id   AF-A0A3P8M3A8-F1
#
_cell.length_a   1.000
_cell.length_b   1.000
_cell.length_c   1.000
_cell.angle_alpha   90.00
_cell.angle_beta   90.00
_cell.angle_gamma   90.00
#
_symmetry.space_group_name_H-M   'P 1'
#
loop_
_entity.id
_entity.type
_entity.pdbx_description
1 polymer ?
#
loop_
_entity_poly.entity_id
_entity_poly.type
_entity_poly.pdbx_seq_one_letter_code
_entity_poly.pdbx_strand_id
1 'polypeptide(L)'
;MLTTLIYRSQLAPAWQPTGLGTLVSRARQKNTNLHVTGILIFSGSQFFQVLEGDEQVVDALFSQIRNDPRHTDVVELMRDYSAYRRFRDIGMHLFDLQLNKPGVLTEQILHLGEFRNALSADDRMFKFIKAFIAHGGAIFCRKGSIPRCGLWRAVAPLRSARCRDCLPGSPASLRFSRLSSRKAGISHRLRR
;
A
#
# COMPACT_ATOMS: atom_id res chain seq x y z
N MET A 1 -9.32 -12.04 -17.20
CA MET A 1 -10.42 -11.05 -17.04
C MET A 1 -9.81 -9.67 -16.81
N LEU A 2 -10.46 -8.59 -17.26
CA LEU A 2 -9.94 -7.23 -17.03
C LEU A 2 -10.02 -6.86 -15.55
N THR A 3 -8.86 -6.55 -14.96
CA THR A 3 -8.69 -6.31 -13.53
C THR A 3 -8.04 -4.95 -13.32
N THR A 4 -8.53 -4.20 -12.34
CA THR A 4 -7.94 -2.95 -11.85
C THR A 4 -7.32 -3.21 -10.49
N LEU A 5 -6.02 -2.95 -10.35
CA LEU A 5 -5.28 -3.01 -9.11
C LEU A 5 -4.76 -1.63 -8.74
N ILE A 6 -5.07 -1.20 -7.51
CA ILE A 6 -4.56 0.05 -6.94
C ILE A 6 -3.72 -0.32 -5.74
N TYR A 7 -2.49 0.19 -5.71
CA TYR A 7 -1.62 0.03 -4.57
C TYR A 7 -0.91 1.33 -4.23
N ARG A 8 -0.38 1.37 -3.02
CA ARG A 8 0.56 2.39 -2.57
C ARG A 8 1.82 1.78 -2.00
N SER A 9 2.91 2.52 -2.02
CA SER A 9 4.18 2.14 -1.36
C SER A 9 4.92 3.39 -0.91
N GLN A 10 5.94 3.20 -0.07
CA GLN A 10 6.84 4.26 0.37
C GLN A 10 8.18 4.16 -0.34
N LEU A 11 8.74 5.28 -0.77
CA LEU A 11 10.11 5.33 -1.27
C LEU A 11 11.06 4.79 -0.19
N ALA A 12 11.93 3.87 -0.56
CA ALA A 12 12.91 3.32 0.37
C ALA A 12 13.89 4.44 0.79
N PRO A 13 14.24 4.60 2.09
CA PRO A 13 15.12 5.69 2.54
C PRO A 13 16.52 5.68 1.93
N ALA A 14 16.97 4.51 1.47
CA ALA A 14 18.26 4.32 0.80
C ALA A 14 18.26 4.76 -0.67
N TRP A 15 17.09 5.11 -1.24
CA TRP A 15 16.93 5.46 -2.64
C TRP A 15 16.56 6.92 -2.78
N GLN A 16 17.26 7.61 -3.68
CA GLN A 16 16.88 8.95 -4.11
C GLN A 16 15.90 8.85 -5.28
N PRO A 17 14.89 9.73 -5.36
CA PRO A 17 13.94 9.76 -6.47
C PRO A 17 14.55 10.39 -7.73
N THR A 18 15.84 10.18 -7.97
CA THR A 18 16.51 10.62 -9.19
C THR A 18 16.15 9.64 -10.33
N GLY A 19 15.74 10.18 -11.47
CA GLY A 19 15.41 9.35 -12.65
C GLY A 19 14.02 8.72 -12.66
N LEU A 20 13.02 9.32 -12.00
CA LEU A 20 11.61 8.90 -12.12
C LEU A 20 11.13 8.86 -13.58
N GLY A 21 11.60 9.79 -14.42
CA GLY A 21 11.33 9.78 -15.86
C GLY A 21 11.81 8.49 -16.52
N THR A 22 13.05 8.04 -16.24
CA THR A 22 13.60 6.79 -16.78
C THR A 22 12.86 5.57 -16.25
N LEU A 23 12.48 5.58 -14.97
CA LEU A 23 11.67 4.52 -14.34
C LEU A 23 10.34 4.37 -15.08
N VAL A 24 9.66 5.49 -15.33
CA VAL A 24 8.35 5.51 -15.98
C VAL A 24 8.45 5.17 -17.45
N SER A 25 9.49 5.62 -18.15
CA SER A 25 9.72 5.23 -19.56
C SER A 25 9.90 3.72 -19.70
N ARG A 26 10.69 3.09 -18.82
CA ARG A 26 10.85 1.62 -18.79
C ARG A 26 9.54 0.92 -18.42
N ALA A 27 8.83 1.43 -17.42
CA ALA A 27 7.53 0.90 -17.02
C ALA A 27 6.51 1.00 -18.16
N ARG A 28 6.47 2.13 -18.87
CA ARG A 28 5.60 2.36 -20.02
C ARG A 28 5.89 1.37 -21.14
N GLN A 29 7.14 1.22 -21.55
CA GLN A 29 7.50 0.28 -22.62
C GLN A 29 7.12 -1.16 -22.25
N LYS A 30 7.43 -1.59 -21.02
CA LYS A 30 7.08 -2.92 -20.53
C LYS A 30 5.56 -3.12 -20.45
N ASN A 31 4.84 -2.14 -19.93
CA ASN A 31 3.39 -2.20 -19.78
C ASN A 31 2.69 -2.21 -21.13
N THR A 32 3.16 -1.44 -22.11
CA THR A 32 2.65 -1.48 -23.48
C THR A 32 2.78 -2.89 -24.08
N ASN A 33 3.93 -3.54 -23.92
CA ASN A 33 4.15 -4.91 -24.41
C ASN A 33 3.27 -5.95 -23.70
N LEU A 34 2.90 -5.68 -22.44
CA LEU A 34 2.03 -6.54 -21.64
C LEU A 34 0.55 -6.16 -21.74
N HIS A 35 0.19 -5.19 -22.57
CA HIS A 35 -1.16 -4.62 -22.64
C HIS A 35 -1.69 -4.17 -21.27
N VAL A 36 -0.81 -3.66 -20.40
CA VAL A 36 -1.17 -3.06 -19.11
C VAL A 36 -1.23 -1.54 -19.29
N THR A 37 -2.24 -0.92 -18.70
CA THR A 37 -2.43 0.53 -18.71
C THR A 37 -2.53 1.08 -17.30
N GLY A 38 -2.40 2.40 -17.14
CA GLY A 38 -2.65 3.08 -15.87
C GLY A 38 -1.75 4.27 -15.59
N ILE A 39 -1.72 4.68 -14.32
CA ILE A 39 -1.03 5.89 -13.87
C ILE A 39 -0.22 5.64 -12.60
N LEU A 40 0.82 6.44 -12.42
CA LEU A 40 1.68 6.47 -11.25
C LEU A 40 1.69 7.90 -10.71
N ILE A 41 1.34 8.08 -9.44
CA ILE A 41 1.39 9.35 -8.73
C ILE A 41 2.50 9.27 -7.69
N PHE A 42 3.41 10.25 -7.69
CA PHE A 42 4.50 10.34 -6.73
C PHE A 42 4.34 11.58 -5.86
N SER A 43 4.40 11.41 -4.54
CA SER A 43 4.26 12.50 -3.56
C SER A 43 5.59 13.08 -3.07
N GLY A 44 6.73 12.60 -3.54
CA GLY A 44 8.05 12.89 -2.97
C GLY A 44 8.54 11.80 -2.00
N SER A 45 7.62 11.10 -1.33
CA SER A 45 7.95 10.04 -0.37
C SER A 45 7.12 8.77 -0.57
N GLN A 46 6.03 8.84 -1.31
CA GLN A 46 5.13 7.71 -1.54
C GLN A 46 4.77 7.59 -3.01
N PHE A 47 4.54 6.35 -3.43
CA PHE A 47 4.00 6.01 -4.73
C PHE A 47 2.55 5.57 -4.56
N PHE A 48 1.71 5.98 -5.50
CA PHE A 48 0.36 5.50 -5.68
C PHE A 48 0.21 5.09 -7.13
N GLN A 49 -0.07 3.83 -7.39
CA GLN A 49 -0.10 3.32 -8.75
C GLN A 49 -1.38 2.56 -9.01
N VAL A 50 -1.88 2.74 -10.23
CA VAL A 50 -3.05 2.06 -10.74
C VAL A 50 -2.62 1.25 -11.95
N LEU A 51 -2.98 -0.03 -11.96
CA LEU A 51 -2.71 -0.97 -13.03
C LEU A 51 -4.03 -1.53 -13.54
N GLU A 52 -4.23 -1.50 -14.84
CA GLU A 52 -5.39 -2.05 -15.53
C GLU A 52 -4.90 -3.02 -16.61
N GLY A 53 -5.39 -4.26 -16.59
CA GLY A 53 -4.95 -5.27 -17.55
C GLY A 53 -5.59 -6.61 -17.28
N ASP A 54 -5.14 -7.65 -17.99
CA ASP A 54 -5.58 -9.00 -17.65
C ASP A 54 -5.06 -9.41 -16.27
N GLU A 55 -5.91 -10.07 -15.48
CA GLU A 55 -5.64 -10.54 -14.12
C GLU A 55 -4.27 -11.22 -13.98
N GLN A 56 -3.95 -12.18 -14.85
CA GLN A 56 -2.71 -12.95 -14.76
C GLN A 56 -1.48 -12.06 -14.98
N VAL A 57 -1.61 -11.12 -15.92
CA VAL A 57 -0.55 -10.16 -16.26
C VAL A 57 -0.35 -9.15 -15.15
N VAL A 58 -1.44 -8.62 -14.59
CA VAL A 58 -1.42 -7.69 -13.46
C VAL A 58 -0.81 -8.36 -12.23
N ASP A 59 -1.12 -9.62 -11.97
CA ASP A 59 -0.55 -10.37 -10.84
C ASP A 59 0.93 -10.65 -10.97
N ALA A 60 1.38 -11.06 -12.15
CA ALA A 60 2.79 -11.24 -12.43
C ALA A 60 3.56 -9.92 -12.29
N LEU A 61 3.01 -8.83 -12.84
CA LEU A 61 3.61 -7.51 -12.75
C LEU A 61 3.65 -7.01 -11.31
N PHE A 62 2.55 -7.15 -10.57
CA PHE A 62 2.45 -6.70 -9.19
C PHE A 62 3.37 -7.50 -8.25
N SER A 63 3.58 -8.78 -8.52
CA SER A 63 4.57 -9.60 -7.78
C SER A 63 6.00 -9.09 -7.98
N GLN A 64 6.36 -8.69 -9.19
CA GLN A 64 7.67 -8.07 -9.47
C GLN A 64 7.79 -6.71 -8.79
N ILE A 65 6.74 -5.90 -8.85
CA ILE A 65 6.66 -4.62 -8.17
C ILE A 65 6.83 -4.80 -6.66
N ARG A 66 6.16 -5.76 -6.02
CA ARG A 66 6.28 -6.02 -4.58
C ARG A 66 7.72 -6.31 -4.13
N ASN A 67 8.51 -6.95 -4.98
CA ASN A 67 9.91 -7.31 -4.68
C ASN A 67 10.92 -6.23 -5.09
N ASP A 68 10.45 -5.09 -5.59
CA ASP A 68 11.33 -4.01 -6.04
C ASP A 68 12.01 -3.31 -4.84
N PRO A 69 13.35 -3.22 -4.81
CA PRO A 69 14.08 -2.63 -3.67
C PRO A 69 13.92 -1.11 -3.56
N ARG A 70 13.39 -0.43 -4.57
CA ARG A 70 13.25 1.04 -4.62
C ARG A 70 12.14 1.54 -3.69
N HIS A 71 11.22 0.67 -3.28
CA HIS A 71 10.14 1.02 -2.37
C HIS A 71 9.95 -0.01 -1.27
N THR A 72 9.21 0.36 -0.24
CA THR A 72 8.86 -0.49 0.91
C THR A 72 7.41 -0.25 1.29
N ASP A 73 6.87 -1.05 2.22
CA ASP A 73 5.50 -0.90 2.71
C ASP A 73 4.44 -0.88 1.59
N VAL A 74 4.54 -1.84 0.67
CA VAL A 74 3.58 -2.01 -0.42
C VAL A 74 2.24 -2.47 0.17
N VAL A 75 1.21 -1.66 -0.01
CA VAL A 75 -0.16 -1.93 0.47
C VAL A 75 -1.10 -1.88 -0.72
N GLU A 76 -1.81 -2.99 -0.93
CA GLU A 76 -2.90 -3.09 -1.88
C GLU A 76 -4.13 -2.37 -1.30
N LEU A 77 -4.65 -1.40 -2.05
CA LEU A 77 -5.80 -0.58 -1.64
C LEU A 77 -7.10 -1.09 -2.24
N MET A 78 -7.02 -1.57 -3.49
CA MET A 78 -8.18 -2.05 -4.23
C MET A 78 -7.72 -3.06 -5.27
N ARG A 79 -8.49 -4.13 -5.42
CA ARG A 79 -8.43 -5.05 -6.54
C ARG A 79 -9.85 -5.40 -6.91
N ASP A 80 -10.22 -5.11 -8.14
CA ASP A 80 -11.58 -5.30 -8.61
C ASP A 80 -11.58 -5.66 -10.10
N TYR A 81 -12.61 -6.39 -10.54
CA TYR A 81 -12.82 -6.64 -11.95
C TYR A 81 -13.51 -5.44 -12.59
N SER A 82 -13.02 -5.01 -13.74
CA SER A 82 -13.55 -3.85 -14.46
C SER A 82 -14.10 -4.25 -15.81
N ALA A 83 -15.25 -3.72 -16.19
CA ALA A 83 -15.83 -3.95 -17.52
C ALA A 83 -15.05 -3.21 -18.62
N TYR A 84 -14.36 -2.11 -18.28
CA TYR A 84 -13.60 -1.29 -19.23
C TYR A 84 -12.35 -0.69 -18.58
N ARG A 85 -11.36 -0.31 -19.41
CA ARG A 85 -10.17 0.43 -18.99
C ARG A 85 -10.51 1.91 -18.84
N ARG A 86 -10.13 2.51 -17.72
CA ARG A 86 -10.27 3.96 -17.49
C ARG A 86 -9.16 4.73 -18.19
N PHE A 87 -7.94 4.19 -18.24
CA PHE A 87 -6.79 4.82 -18.90
C PHE A 87 -6.49 4.12 -20.22
N ARG A 88 -7.26 4.44 -21.26
CA ARG A 88 -6.96 3.88 -22.59
C ARG A 88 -5.69 4.49 -23.16
N ASP A 89 -4.94 3.67 -23.91
CA ASP A 89 -3.73 4.06 -24.63
C ASP A 89 -2.57 4.63 -23.79
N ILE A 90 -2.67 4.50 -22.46
CA ILE A 90 -1.67 4.98 -21.51
C ILE A 90 -1.02 3.79 -20.84
N GLY A 91 0.13 3.34 -21.37
CA GLY A 91 0.88 2.24 -20.74
C GLY A 91 1.31 2.55 -19.31
N MET A 92 1.79 3.78 -19.08
CA MET A 92 2.05 4.34 -17.75
C MET A 92 2.27 5.86 -17.87
N HIS A 93 1.56 6.67 -17.07
CA HIS A 93 1.80 8.11 -16.96
C HIS A 93 2.24 8.48 -15.55
N LEU A 94 3.23 9.37 -15.42
CA LEU A 94 3.71 9.86 -14.12
C LEU A 94 3.09 11.21 -13.79
N PHE A 95 2.51 11.30 -12.60
CA PHE A 95 2.08 12.54 -11.97
C PHE A 95 2.94 12.83 -10.76
N ASP A 96 3.67 13.93 -10.78
CA ASP A 96 4.50 14.36 -9.66
C ASP A 96 3.80 15.49 -8.88
N LEU A 97 3.42 15.20 -7.63
CA LEU A 97 2.80 16.15 -6.69
C LEU A 97 3.80 17.18 -6.16
N GLN A 98 5.11 16.95 -6.29
CA GLN A 98 6.12 17.95 -5.94
C GLN A 98 6.19 19.05 -6.99
N LEU A 99 5.87 18.74 -8.25
CA LEU A 99 5.95 19.67 -9.37
C LEU A 99 4.62 20.36 -9.68
N ASN A 100 3.50 19.75 -9.29
CA ASN A 100 2.17 20.25 -9.65
C ASN A 100 1.27 20.40 -8.42
N LYS A 101 0.47 21.47 -8.41
CA LYS A 101 -0.53 21.69 -7.34
C LYS A 101 -1.59 20.57 -7.37
N PRO A 102 -2.08 20.12 -6.20
CA PRO A 102 -3.02 18.99 -6.10
C PRO A 102 -4.32 19.21 -6.89
N GLY A 103 -4.85 20.43 -6.90
CA GLY A 103 -6.04 20.77 -7.70
C GLY A 103 -5.82 20.56 -9.19
N VAL A 104 -4.70 21.05 -9.73
CA VAL A 104 -4.37 20.91 -11.16
C VAL A 104 -4.16 19.44 -11.54
N LEU A 105 -3.48 18.67 -10.70
CA LEU A 105 -3.29 17.24 -10.93
C LEU A 105 -4.60 16.46 -10.95
N THR A 106 -5.54 16.82 -10.08
CA THR A 106 -6.86 16.17 -10.04
C THR A 106 -7.58 16.38 -11.37
N GLU A 107 -7.60 17.60 -11.89
CA GLU A 107 -8.18 17.93 -13.20
C GLU A 107 -7.44 17.21 -14.34
N GLN A 108 -6.10 17.19 -14.33
CA GLN A 108 -5.33 16.48 -15.35
C GLN A 108 -5.63 14.99 -15.39
N ILE A 109 -5.76 14.34 -14.23
CA ILE A 109 -6.09 12.91 -14.17
C ILE A 109 -7.53 12.68 -14.66
N LEU A 110 -8.47 13.58 -14.33
CA LEU A 110 -9.83 13.52 -14.85
C LEU A 110 -9.89 13.62 -16.37
N HIS A 111 -9.08 14.50 -16.97
CA HIS A 111 -8.99 14.63 -18.42
C HIS A 111 -8.27 13.46 -19.09
N LEU A 112 -7.30 12.85 -18.41
CA LEU A 112 -6.52 11.73 -18.94
C LEU A 112 -7.33 10.42 -18.97
N GLY A 113 -8.22 10.22 -17.99
CA GLY A 113 -9.05 9.01 -17.91
C GLY A 113 -10.41 9.16 -18.58
N GLU A 114 -10.86 8.09 -19.24
CA GLU A 114 -12.25 7.96 -19.69
C GLU A 114 -13.15 7.52 -18.53
N PHE A 115 -13.33 8.41 -17.56
CA PHE A 115 -14.33 8.26 -16.52
C PHE A 115 -15.71 8.56 -17.14
N ARG A 116 -16.31 7.55 -17.79
CA ARG A 116 -17.69 7.62 -18.30
C ARG A 116 -18.58 8.09 -17.15
N ASN A 117 -19.11 9.31 -17.26
CA ASN A 117 -19.80 10.10 -16.23
C ASN A 117 -18.82 10.80 -15.25
N ALA A 118 -18.37 11.99 -15.64
CA ALA A 118 -17.45 12.88 -14.91
C ALA A 118 -17.84 13.25 -13.46
N LEU A 119 -18.93 12.73 -12.90
CA LEU A 119 -19.43 13.08 -11.56
C LEU A 119 -20.18 11.95 -10.85
N SER A 120 -19.92 10.66 -11.13
CA SER A 120 -20.23 9.72 -10.06
C SER A 120 -19.12 9.85 -9.03
N ALA A 121 -19.38 10.68 -8.02
CA ALA A 121 -18.61 10.72 -6.80
C ALA A 121 -18.36 9.31 -6.23
N ASP A 122 -19.04 8.27 -6.72
CA ASP A 122 -18.92 6.85 -6.35
C ASP A 122 -17.88 6.01 -7.09
N ASP A 123 -17.17 6.52 -8.11
CA ASP A 123 -16.04 5.76 -8.66
C ASP A 123 -14.95 5.59 -7.58
N ARG A 124 -14.82 4.36 -7.09
CA ARG A 124 -13.88 4.00 -6.00
C ARG A 124 -12.45 4.36 -6.37
N MET A 125 -12.05 4.16 -7.62
CA MET A 125 -10.72 4.49 -8.09
C MET A 125 -10.48 6.00 -7.98
N PHE A 126 -11.44 6.81 -8.42
CA PHE A 126 -11.33 8.26 -8.32
C PHE A 126 -11.32 8.75 -6.85
N LYS A 127 -12.12 8.13 -5.97
CA LYS A 127 -12.07 8.39 -4.52
C LYS A 127 -10.66 8.16 -3.97
N PHE A 128 -10.02 7.05 -4.33
CA PHE A 128 -8.65 6.75 -3.89
C PHE A 128 -7.62 7.75 -4.42
N ILE A 129 -7.71 8.11 -5.71
CA ILE A 129 -6.83 9.12 -6.32
C ILE A 129 -6.97 10.45 -5.61
N LYS A 130 -8.21 10.95 -5.46
CA LYS A 130 -8.49 12.23 -4.81
C LYS A 130 -8.02 12.23 -3.35
N ALA A 131 -8.26 11.14 -2.61
CA ALA A 131 -7.78 10.99 -1.24
C ALA A 131 -6.24 10.98 -1.16
N PHE A 132 -5.55 10.33 -2.10
CA PHE A 132 -4.09 10.33 -2.13
C PHE A 132 -3.53 11.73 -2.42
N ILE A 133 -4.07 12.42 -3.43
CA ILE A 133 -3.65 13.78 -3.83
C ILE A 133 -3.91 14.79 -2.71
N ALA A 134 -5.10 14.77 -2.09
CA ALA A 134 -5.49 15.74 -1.07
C ALA A 134 -4.62 15.65 0.19
N HIS A 135 -4.14 14.45 0.53
CA HIS A 135 -3.42 14.23 1.77
C HIS A 135 -1.94 13.93 1.57
N GLY A 136 -1.43 13.90 0.33
CA GLY A 136 -0.06 13.47 0.02
C GLY A 136 0.25 12.07 0.54
N GLY A 137 -0.80 11.25 0.73
CA GLY A 137 -0.76 9.96 1.40
C GLY A 137 -0.54 9.97 2.92
N ALA A 138 -0.67 11.12 3.59
CA ALA A 138 -0.61 11.26 5.05
C ALA A 138 -1.73 10.50 5.79
N ILE A 139 -2.91 10.32 5.19
CA ILE A 139 -3.98 9.46 5.75
C ILE A 139 -3.54 8.00 5.82
N PHE A 140 -2.71 7.57 4.85
CA PHE A 140 -2.22 6.21 4.73
C PHE A 140 -0.90 5.98 5.47
N CYS A 141 -0.23 7.06 5.85
CA CYS A 141 0.92 7.06 6.73
C CYS A 141 0.40 6.80 8.16
N ARG A 142 0.72 5.62 8.73
CA ARG A 142 0.50 5.41 10.16
C ARG A 142 1.30 6.49 10.90
N LYS A 143 0.63 7.50 11.45
CA LYS A 143 1.24 8.40 12.43
C LYS A 143 1.78 7.52 13.56
N GLY A 144 3.11 7.46 13.67
CA GLY A 144 3.81 6.59 14.60
C GLY A 144 4.43 5.41 13.86
N SER A 145 5.75 5.48 13.70
CA SER A 145 6.64 4.37 13.39
C SER A 145 6.28 3.16 14.27
N ILE A 146 5.50 2.23 13.72
CA ILE A 146 5.51 0.88 14.28
C ILE A 146 6.84 0.30 13.84
N PRO A 147 7.75 -0.03 14.77
CA PRO A 147 9.02 -0.61 14.40
C PRO A 147 8.77 -1.83 13.51
N ARG A 148 9.59 -1.99 12.45
CA ARG A 148 9.54 -3.14 11.55
C ARG A 148 9.36 -4.43 12.36
N CYS A 149 8.63 -5.43 11.83
CA CYS A 149 8.43 -6.71 12.52
C CYS A 149 9.73 -7.32 13.07
N GLY A 150 10.88 -7.08 12.43
CA GLY A 150 12.21 -7.51 12.90
C GLY A 150 12.82 -6.76 14.10
N LEU A 151 12.28 -5.60 14.51
CA LEU A 151 12.61 -4.92 15.76
C LEU A 151 11.85 -5.50 16.97
N TRP A 152 10.84 -6.34 16.72
CA TRP A 152 10.08 -6.99 17.77
C TRP A 152 10.70 -8.35 18.07
N ARG A 153 11.33 -8.47 19.25
CA ARG A 153 11.68 -9.77 19.81
C ARG A 153 10.61 -10.15 20.83
N ALA A 154 9.98 -11.30 20.64
CA ALA A 154 9.14 -11.87 21.69
C ALA A 154 10.04 -12.19 22.88
N VAL A 155 9.92 -11.42 23.96
CA VAL A 155 10.54 -11.79 25.24
C VAL A 155 9.62 -12.81 25.87
N ALA A 156 10.09 -14.05 26.02
CA ALA A 156 9.34 -15.06 26.75
C ALA A 156 9.02 -14.52 28.15
N PRO A 157 7.77 -14.63 28.64
CA PRO A 157 7.48 -14.25 30.01
C PRO A 157 8.43 -15.05 30.92
N LEU A 158 9.05 -14.36 31.90
CA LEU A 158 9.75 -15.01 33.01
C LEU A 158 8.88 -16.17 33.48
N ARG A 159 9.43 -17.40 33.42
CA ARG A 159 8.75 -18.65 33.74
C ARG A 159 7.74 -18.44 34.87
N SER A 160 6.46 -18.28 34.53
CA SER A 160 5.41 -18.45 35.53
C SER A 160 5.49 -19.89 35.97
N ALA A 161 5.64 -20.10 37.28
CA ALA A 161 5.73 -21.40 37.92
C ALA A 161 4.77 -22.40 37.26
N ARG A 162 5.27 -23.57 36.93
CA ARG A 162 4.44 -24.74 36.62
C ARG A 162 3.64 -25.05 37.88
N CYS A 163 2.39 -24.61 37.94
CA CYS A 163 1.37 -25.29 38.74
C CYS A 163 0.44 -25.98 37.74
N ARG A 164 0.71 -27.25 37.46
CA ARG A 164 -0.26 -28.17 36.85
C ARG A 164 -0.59 -29.20 37.92
N ASP A 165 -1.60 -28.91 38.73
CA ASP A 165 -2.38 -29.97 39.32
C ASP A 165 -3.71 -29.98 38.55
N CYS A 166 -3.79 -30.87 37.57
CA CYS A 166 -5.06 -31.21 36.95
C CYS A 166 -5.87 -31.95 38.00
N LEU A 167 -6.98 -31.39 38.47
CA LEU A 167 -7.89 -32.07 39.40
C LEU A 167 -8.51 -33.30 38.70
N PRO A 168 -8.19 -34.54 39.11
CA PRO A 168 -8.81 -35.72 38.52
C PRO A 168 -10.26 -35.81 38.99
N GLY A 169 -11.21 -35.80 38.05
CA GLY A 169 -12.65 -35.99 38.31
C GLY A 169 -13.58 -34.84 37.88
N SER A 170 -13.06 -33.75 37.30
CA SER A 170 -13.91 -32.65 36.82
C SER A 170 -14.35 -32.85 35.36
N PRO A 171 -15.65 -32.70 35.02
CA PRO A 171 -16.15 -32.93 33.65
C PRO A 171 -15.72 -31.85 32.63
N ALA A 172 -15.12 -30.75 33.07
CA ALA A 172 -14.54 -29.73 32.21
C ALA A 172 -13.34 -29.03 32.86
N SER A 173 -12.37 -28.65 32.03
CA SER A 173 -11.21 -27.84 32.44
C SER A 173 -11.30 -26.43 31.84
N LEU A 174 -11.14 -25.40 32.66
CA LEU A 174 -11.06 -24.01 32.21
C LEU A 174 -9.60 -23.59 32.03
N ARG A 175 -9.31 -22.92 30.91
CA ARG A 175 -7.98 -22.37 30.61
C ARG A 175 -8.10 -20.86 30.48
N PHE A 176 -7.40 -20.13 31.34
CA PHE A 176 -7.40 -18.67 31.30
C PHE A 176 -6.27 -18.15 30.41
N SER A 177 -6.65 -17.36 29.41
CA SER A 177 -5.71 -16.59 28.58
C SER A 177 -5.64 -15.17 29.12
N ARG A 178 -4.45 -14.67 29.46
CA ARG A 178 -4.32 -13.27 29.89
C ARG A 178 -4.42 -12.35 28.68
N LEU A 179 -5.48 -11.54 28.59
CA LEU A 179 -5.49 -10.38 27.69
C LEU A 179 -4.54 -9.32 28.25
N SER A 180 -3.52 -8.94 27.48
CA SER A 180 -2.57 -7.89 27.84
C SER A 180 -2.60 -6.78 26.80
N SER A 181 -2.73 -5.53 27.27
CA SER A 181 -2.54 -4.35 26.42
C SER A 181 -1.05 -4.04 26.30
N ARG A 182 -0.51 -4.13 25.07
CA ARG A 182 0.92 -3.87 24.79
C ARG A 182 1.35 -2.42 25.03
N LYS A 183 0.41 -1.47 25.16
CA LYS A 183 0.74 -0.05 25.40
C LYS A 183 1.16 0.26 26.84
N ALA A 184 0.79 -0.56 27.82
CA ALA A 184 0.98 -0.25 29.24
C ALA A 184 2.28 -0.81 29.86
N GLY A 185 3.11 -1.54 29.09
CA GLY A 185 4.28 -2.27 29.61
C GLY A 185 5.65 -1.60 29.43
N ILE A 186 5.71 -0.36 28.93
CA ILE A 186 6.98 0.34 28.68
C ILE A 186 7.44 1.00 30.00
N SER A 187 8.06 0.21 30.88
CA SER A 187 8.83 0.76 31.99
C SER A 187 10.21 1.18 31.47
N HIS A 188 10.43 2.49 31.37
CA HIS A 188 11.76 3.05 31.11
C HIS A 188 12.68 2.75 32.29
N ARG A 189 13.49 1.69 32.19
CA ARG A 189 14.63 1.49 33.08
C ARG A 189 15.84 2.19 32.47
N LEU A 190 15.99 3.48 32.78
CA LEU A 190 17.25 4.20 32.61
C LEU A 190 18.32 3.47 33.43
N ARG A 191 19.30 2.85 32.75
CA ARG A 191 20.57 2.48 33.40
C ARG A 191 21.41 3.75 33.46
N ARG A 192 21.77 4.16 34.68
CA ARG A 192 22.93 5.02 34.94
C ARG A 192 24.21 4.25 34.63
#